data_AF-A0A150VV38-F1
#
_entry.id   AF-A0A150VV38-F1
#
_cell.length_a   1.000
_cell.length_b   1.000
_cell.length_c   1.000
_cell.angle_alpha   90.00
_cell.angle_beta   90.00
_cell.angle_gamma   90.00
#
_symmetry.space_group_name_H-M   'P 1'
#
loop_
_entity.id
_entity.type
_entity.pdbx_description
1 polymer ?
#
loop_
_entity_poly.entity_id
_entity_poly.type
_entity_poly.pdbx_seq_one_letter_code
_entity_poly.pdbx_strand_id
1 'polypeptide(L)'
;MGRTRGTKPLGIGVPVAAAAALCAALLSGCGGTEEKPDLADQDRFLGRYVSLLNASDEPGLADLLRGHPNGGDDARARIAAYGGQDWDVTWKRTSEFPDVWSVRLTGTAGDRKRPVEVVETVNREDGHWSLTPLDGVVPKPSGAADTTRPK
;
A
#
# COMPACT_ATOMS: atom_id res chain seq x y z
N MET A 1 -40.37 -64.75 47.77
CA MET A 1 -39.14 -65.01 46.98
C MET A 1 -38.00 -64.25 47.65
N GLY A 2 -36.89 -64.94 47.96
CA GLY A 2 -35.89 -64.52 48.96
C GLY A 2 -34.60 -63.88 48.43
N ARG A 3 -34.02 -63.04 49.29
CA ARG A 3 -32.64 -62.54 49.48
C ARG A 3 -31.50 -62.95 48.52
N THR A 4 -30.90 -61.90 47.93
CA THR A 4 -29.47 -61.51 47.83
C THR A 4 -28.35 -62.57 47.96
N ARG A 5 -27.43 -62.62 46.98
CA ARG A 5 -26.03 -62.08 47.00
C ARG A 5 -25.19 -62.69 45.87
N GLY A 6 -24.38 -61.86 45.22
CA GLY A 6 -23.37 -62.29 44.25
C GLY A 6 -22.60 -61.12 43.65
N THR A 7 -21.66 -60.57 44.42
CA THR A 7 -20.70 -59.52 44.04
C THR A 7 -19.59 -60.03 43.13
N LYS A 8 -19.20 -59.23 42.13
CA LYS A 8 -17.81 -58.82 41.82
C LYS A 8 -17.77 -57.86 40.60
N PRO A 9 -17.32 -56.60 40.76
CA PRO A 9 -16.78 -55.79 39.68
C PRO A 9 -15.25 -55.92 39.67
N LEU A 10 -14.63 -56.10 38.50
CA LEU A 10 -13.18 -56.08 38.34
C LEU A 10 -12.83 -55.69 36.90
N GLY A 11 -11.91 -54.73 36.78
CA GLY A 11 -11.14 -54.45 35.57
C GLY A 11 -11.82 -53.43 34.66
N ILE A 12 -11.50 -52.15 34.75
CA ILE A 12 -10.29 -51.51 34.18
C ILE A 12 -10.22 -51.76 32.68
N GLY A 13 -10.43 -50.69 31.92
CA GLY A 13 -10.18 -50.69 30.49
C GLY A 13 -10.88 -49.53 29.80
N VAL A 14 -10.39 -48.31 30.03
CA VAL A 14 -10.54 -47.24 29.03
C VAL A 14 -9.42 -47.46 28.02
N PRO A 15 -9.70 -47.84 26.76
CA PRO A 15 -8.87 -47.43 25.67
C PRO A 15 -9.50 -46.19 25.06
N VAL A 16 -8.80 -45.07 25.28
CA VAL A 16 -8.86 -43.86 24.47
C VAL A 16 -8.74 -44.30 23.01
N ALA A 17 -9.88 -44.39 22.32
CA ALA A 17 -9.89 -44.61 20.88
C ALA A 17 -9.52 -43.28 20.22
N ALA A 18 -8.36 -43.31 19.56
CA ALA A 18 -7.70 -42.17 18.95
C ALA A 18 -8.63 -41.36 18.05
N ALA A 19 -8.71 -40.06 18.33
CA ALA A 19 -9.27 -39.06 17.43
C ALA A 19 -8.34 -38.92 16.22
N ALA A 20 -8.69 -39.56 15.10
CA ALA A 20 -8.14 -39.24 13.79
C ALA A 20 -9.13 -38.30 13.09
N ALA A 21 -9.13 -37.02 13.52
CA ALA A 21 -9.86 -35.97 12.83
C ALA A 21 -9.11 -35.65 11.52
N LEU A 22 -9.76 -35.96 10.40
CA LEU A 22 -9.42 -35.47 9.07
C LEU A 22 -9.42 -33.93 9.08
N CYS A 23 -8.25 -33.32 9.20
CA CYS A 23 -8.04 -31.90 8.92
C CYS A 23 -7.12 -31.76 7.71
N ALA A 24 -7.56 -32.26 6.56
CA ALA A 24 -7.03 -31.88 5.26
C ALA A 24 -7.94 -30.79 4.68
N ALA A 25 -7.97 -29.62 5.31
CA ALA A 25 -8.58 -28.42 4.77
C ALA A 25 -7.47 -27.58 4.13
N LEU A 26 -7.30 -27.80 2.82
CA LEU A 26 -6.79 -26.91 1.78
C LEU A 26 -6.31 -25.52 2.29
N LEU A 27 -5.01 -25.37 2.52
CA LEU A 27 -4.34 -24.08 2.41
C LEU A 27 -4.19 -23.72 0.92
N SER A 28 -5.31 -23.53 0.24
CA SER A 28 -5.38 -23.02 -1.12
C SER A 28 -5.91 -21.59 -1.05
N GLY A 29 -5.08 -20.67 -0.57
CA GLY A 29 -5.57 -19.32 -0.28
C GLY A 29 -4.55 -18.27 0.11
N CYS A 30 -3.30 -18.37 -0.34
CA CYS A 30 -2.40 -17.21 -0.41
C CYS A 30 -1.80 -17.14 -1.83
N GLY A 31 -2.65 -17.30 -2.84
CA GLY A 31 -2.34 -17.01 -4.23
C GLY A 31 -3.07 -15.74 -4.62
N GLY A 32 -2.85 -14.64 -3.90
CA GLY A 32 -3.20 -13.32 -4.41
C GLY A 32 -2.43 -13.18 -5.71
N THR A 33 -3.13 -13.28 -6.84
CA THR A 33 -2.49 -13.03 -8.13
C THR A 33 -2.05 -11.58 -8.07
N GLU A 34 -0.74 -11.37 -7.96
CA GLU A 34 -0.12 -10.05 -7.93
C GLU A 34 -0.55 -9.34 -9.22
N GLU A 35 -1.55 -8.48 -9.11
CA GLU A 35 -2.12 -7.81 -10.25
C GLU A 35 -1.06 -6.87 -10.78
N LYS A 36 -0.59 -7.11 -12.01
CA LYS A 36 0.40 -6.23 -12.62
C LYS A 36 -0.16 -4.81 -12.68
N PRO A 37 0.63 -3.79 -12.31
CA PRO A 37 0.18 -2.41 -12.31
C PRO A 37 -0.25 -1.97 -13.71
N ASP A 38 -1.50 -1.49 -13.82
CA ASP A 38 -2.01 -0.84 -15.02
C ASP A 38 -1.39 0.56 -15.14
N LEU A 39 -0.44 0.71 -16.07
CA LEU A 39 0.23 1.98 -16.31
C LEU A 39 -0.71 3.04 -16.90
N ALA A 40 -1.79 2.65 -17.59
CA ALA A 40 -2.79 3.60 -18.04
C ALA A 40 -3.58 4.18 -16.87
N ASP A 41 -3.79 3.38 -15.82
CA ASP A 41 -4.37 3.88 -14.58
C ASP A 41 -3.42 4.85 -13.85
N GLN A 42 -2.13 4.55 -13.85
CA GLN A 42 -1.12 5.48 -13.33
C GLN A 42 -1.06 6.78 -14.15
N ASP A 43 -1.20 6.73 -15.49
CA ASP A 43 -1.32 7.93 -16.33
C ASP A 43 -2.52 8.79 -15.91
N ARG A 44 -3.68 8.17 -15.64
CA ARG A 44 -4.86 8.88 -15.13
C ARG A 44 -4.60 9.50 -13.76
N PHE A 45 -3.94 8.78 -12.86
CA PHE A 45 -3.55 9.29 -11.54
C PHE A 45 -2.63 10.51 -11.65
N LEU A 46 -1.58 10.44 -12.48
CA LEU A 46 -0.64 11.55 -12.69
C LEU A 46 -1.31 12.75 -13.37
N GLY A 47 -2.19 12.51 -14.34
CA GLY A 47 -3.01 13.56 -14.95
C GLY A 47 -3.90 14.26 -13.93
N ARG A 48 -4.52 13.50 -13.01
CA ARG A 48 -5.29 14.06 -11.89
C ARG A 48 -4.41 14.89 -10.96
N TYR A 49 -3.22 14.41 -10.58
CA TYR A 49 -2.28 15.16 -9.75
C TYR A 49 -1.94 16.53 -10.34
N VAL A 50 -1.54 16.58 -11.62
CA VAL A 50 -1.22 17.84 -12.31
C VAL A 50 -2.42 18.76 -12.38
N SER A 51 -3.61 18.22 -12.67
CA SER A 51 -4.85 19.01 -12.70
C SER A 51 -5.15 19.65 -11.34
N LEU A 52 -4.95 18.92 -10.24
CA LEU A 52 -5.19 19.43 -8.89
C LEU A 52 -4.16 20.48 -8.47
N LEU A 53 -2.88 20.32 -8.86
CA LEU A 53 -1.87 21.36 -8.68
C LEU A 53 -2.24 22.64 -9.43
N ASN A 54 -2.63 22.53 -10.71
CA ASN A 54 -3.04 23.68 -11.50
C ASN A 54 -4.26 24.39 -10.90
N ALA A 55 -5.22 23.62 -10.37
CA ALA A 55 -6.39 24.15 -9.67
C ALA A 55 -6.08 24.68 -8.25
N SER A 56 -4.89 24.40 -7.70
CA SER A 56 -4.57 24.62 -6.28
C SER A 56 -5.60 23.98 -5.34
N ASP A 57 -6.07 22.78 -5.67
CA ASP A 57 -7.10 22.04 -4.92
C ASP A 57 -6.45 21.24 -3.78
N GLU A 58 -6.41 21.85 -2.59
CA GLU A 58 -5.83 21.23 -1.40
C GLU A 58 -6.56 19.93 -0.97
N PRO A 59 -7.89 19.90 -0.79
CA PRO A 59 -8.60 18.67 -0.45
C PRO A 59 -8.33 17.54 -1.46
N GLY A 60 -8.39 17.84 -2.76
CA GLY A 60 -8.15 16.84 -3.79
C GLY A 60 -6.71 16.32 -3.81
N LEU A 61 -5.71 17.16 -3.50
CA LEU A 61 -4.31 16.73 -3.35
C LEU A 61 -4.12 15.88 -2.10
N ALA A 62 -4.75 16.25 -0.98
CA ALA A 62 -4.71 15.47 0.26
C ALA A 62 -5.27 14.05 0.05
N ASP A 63 -6.30 13.90 -0.79
CA ASP A 63 -6.85 12.59 -1.16
C ASP A 63 -5.85 11.69 -1.91
N LEU A 64 -4.90 12.27 -2.65
CA LEU A 64 -3.84 11.51 -3.33
C LEU A 64 -2.77 11.01 -2.37
N LEU A 65 -2.72 11.53 -1.14
CA LEU A 65 -1.78 11.15 -0.07
C LEU A 65 -2.41 10.17 0.92
N ARG A 66 -3.44 9.44 0.48
CA ARG A 66 -4.33 8.56 1.27
C ARG A 66 -3.66 7.93 2.50
N GLY A 67 -4.29 8.10 3.65
CA GLY A 67 -3.88 7.44 4.90
C GLY A 67 -2.70 8.10 5.60
N HIS A 68 -2.07 9.13 5.00
CA HIS A 68 -1.00 9.85 5.67
C HIS A 68 -1.54 10.87 6.68
N PRO A 69 -1.11 10.84 7.95
CA PRO A 69 -1.63 11.73 9.00
C PRO A 69 -1.44 13.22 8.69
N ASN A 70 -0.44 13.55 7.86
CA ASN A 70 -0.12 14.94 7.48
C ASN A 70 -0.51 15.26 6.02
N GLY A 71 -1.42 14.50 5.40
CA GLY A 71 -1.78 14.68 3.98
C GLY A 71 -2.21 16.11 3.61
N GLY A 72 -2.88 16.82 4.52
CA GLY A 72 -3.26 18.22 4.32
C GLY A 72 -2.08 19.21 4.39
N ASP A 73 -1.11 19.00 5.28
CA ASP A 73 0.09 19.83 5.34
C ASP A 73 0.95 19.63 4.07
N ASP A 74 1.08 18.37 3.64
CA ASP A 74 1.77 18.01 2.41
C ASP A 74 1.12 18.58 1.15
N ALA A 75 -0.22 18.55 1.08
CA ALA A 75 -0.97 19.17 0.00
C ALA A 75 -0.70 20.69 -0.05
N ARG A 76 -0.74 21.37 1.10
CA ARG A 76 -0.41 22.80 1.19
C ARG A 76 1.02 23.10 0.77
N ALA A 77 1.98 22.28 1.21
CA ALA A 77 3.38 22.43 0.83
C ALA A 77 3.58 22.27 -0.69
N ARG A 78 2.91 21.30 -1.31
CA ARG A 78 2.93 21.13 -2.78
C ARG A 78 2.30 22.31 -3.52
N ILE A 79 1.16 22.81 -3.06
CA ILE A 79 0.53 24.00 -3.66
C ILE A 79 1.44 25.23 -3.52
N ALA A 80 2.03 25.45 -2.35
CA ALA A 80 2.95 26.56 -2.13
C ALA A 80 4.18 26.50 -3.06
N ALA A 81 4.69 25.30 -3.35
CA ALA A 81 5.83 25.12 -4.24
C ALA A 81 5.46 25.18 -5.73
N TYR A 82 4.33 24.59 -6.11
CA TYR A 82 4.04 24.18 -7.49
C TYR A 82 2.65 24.60 -8.01
N GLY A 83 1.73 24.95 -7.11
CA GLY A 83 0.32 25.16 -7.45
C GLY A 83 0.03 26.41 -8.27
N GLY A 84 -1.04 26.37 -9.07
CA GLY A 84 -1.56 27.52 -9.81
C GLY A 84 -0.66 28.01 -10.95
N GLN A 85 0.22 27.15 -11.46
CA GLN A 85 1.22 27.53 -12.45
C GLN A 85 0.96 26.94 -13.84
N ASP A 86 -0.27 26.52 -14.18
CA ASP A 86 -0.64 26.02 -15.51
C ASP A 86 0.40 25.05 -16.13
N TRP A 87 0.76 24.03 -15.36
CA TRP A 87 1.72 23.01 -15.74
C TRP A 87 1.24 22.27 -16.97
N ASP A 88 2.13 22.16 -17.94
CA ASP A 88 2.02 21.35 -19.13
C ASP A 88 3.26 20.45 -19.17
N VAL A 89 3.09 19.20 -18.73
CA VAL A 89 4.18 18.29 -18.41
C VAL A 89 3.95 16.91 -19.00
N THR A 90 5.06 16.24 -19.29
CA THR A 90 5.13 14.81 -19.58
C THR A 90 5.87 14.11 -18.45
N TRP A 91 5.81 12.78 -18.37
CA TRP A 91 6.48 12.04 -17.30
C TRP A 91 7.26 10.82 -17.77
N LYS A 92 8.34 10.53 -17.05
CA LYS A 92 9.11 9.28 -17.14
C LYS A 92 9.05 8.55 -15.80
N ARG A 93 9.04 7.22 -15.86
CA ARG A 93 8.89 6.35 -14.70
C ARG A 93 10.08 5.42 -14.59
N THR A 94 10.57 5.25 -13.38
CA THR A 94 11.52 4.19 -13.03
C THR A 94 11.05 3.53 -11.76
N SER A 95 11.22 2.21 -11.69
CA SER A 95 10.86 1.42 -10.52
C SER A 95 11.96 0.43 -10.25
N GLU A 96 12.48 0.47 -9.04
CA GLU A 96 13.47 -0.48 -8.51
C GLU A 96 12.80 -1.53 -7.62
N PHE A 97 11.61 -1.24 -7.11
CA PHE A 97 10.83 -2.08 -6.22
C PHE A 97 9.42 -2.28 -6.78
N PRO A 98 8.84 -3.49 -6.65
CA PRO A 98 7.42 -3.70 -6.92
C PRO A 98 6.59 -2.65 -6.20
N ASP A 99 5.59 -2.13 -6.89
CA ASP A 99 4.63 -1.19 -6.34
C ASP A 99 5.15 0.20 -5.89
N VAL A 100 6.42 0.54 -6.19
CA VAL A 100 6.98 1.88 -5.96
C VAL A 100 7.66 2.42 -7.22
N TRP A 101 7.32 3.65 -7.57
CA TRP A 101 7.83 4.34 -8.76
C TRP A 101 8.38 5.71 -8.41
N SER A 102 9.56 6.01 -8.94
CA SER A 102 10.03 7.38 -9.12
C SER A 102 9.46 7.91 -10.43
N VAL A 103 8.71 8.99 -10.35
CA VAL A 103 8.10 9.66 -11.50
C VAL A 103 8.74 11.03 -11.66
N ARG A 104 9.43 11.23 -12.77
CA ARG A 104 9.98 12.53 -13.17
C ARG A 104 8.99 13.22 -14.10
N LEU A 105 8.41 14.32 -13.64
CA LEU A 105 7.59 15.22 -14.43
C LEU A 105 8.49 16.29 -15.06
N THR A 106 8.33 16.56 -16.35
CA THR A 106 9.13 17.55 -17.08
C THR A 106 8.26 18.27 -18.10
N GLY A 107 8.39 19.59 -18.17
CA GLY A 107 7.64 20.39 -19.12
C GLY A 107 7.76 21.88 -18.85
N THR A 108 6.63 22.58 -18.90
CA THR A 108 6.59 24.04 -18.72
C THR A 108 5.50 24.49 -17.76
N ALA A 109 5.68 25.69 -17.19
CA ALA A 109 4.73 26.30 -16.26
C ALA A 109 4.58 27.82 -16.50
N GLY A 110 3.37 28.31 -16.27
CA GLY A 110 2.93 29.69 -16.31
C GLY A 110 2.86 30.29 -17.72
N ASP A 111 2.42 31.52 -17.81
CA ASP A 111 2.24 32.26 -19.09
C ASP A 111 3.52 32.35 -19.92
N ARG A 112 4.68 32.35 -19.25
CA ARG A 112 6.00 32.41 -19.90
C ARG A 112 6.57 31.05 -20.25
N LYS A 113 5.83 29.96 -20.02
CA LYS A 113 6.23 28.57 -20.31
C LYS A 113 7.65 28.26 -19.79
N ARG A 114 7.90 28.62 -18.53
CA ARG A 114 9.21 28.38 -17.91
C ARG A 114 9.41 26.88 -17.74
N PRO A 115 10.62 26.35 -18.00
CA PRO A 115 10.87 24.92 -17.84
C PRO A 115 10.71 24.52 -16.37
N VAL A 116 10.06 23.37 -16.14
CA VAL A 116 9.90 22.76 -14.82
C VAL A 116 10.31 21.29 -14.84
N GLU A 117 10.85 20.85 -13.71
CA GLU A 117 11.15 19.44 -13.44
C GLU A 117 10.85 19.16 -11.96
N VAL A 118 10.08 18.11 -11.70
CA VAL A 118 9.80 17.61 -10.36
C VAL A 118 9.87 16.09 -10.36
N VAL A 119 10.38 15.53 -9.26
CA VAL A 119 10.41 14.09 -9.03
C VAL A 119 9.49 13.79 -7.86
N GLU A 120 8.50 12.93 -8.09
CA GLU A 120 7.61 12.40 -7.07
C GLU A 120 7.86 10.91 -6.88
N THR A 121 7.58 10.41 -5.69
CA THR A 121 7.46 8.97 -5.45
C THR A 121 5.99 8.61 -5.38
N VAL A 122 5.59 7.63 -6.18
CA VAL A 122 4.22 7.12 -6.28
C VAL A 122 4.24 5.66 -5.89
N ASN A 123 3.35 5.26 -4.99
CA ASN A 123 3.20 3.90 -4.53
C ASN A 123 1.83 3.34 -4.93
N ARG A 124 1.75 2.03 -5.10
CA ARG A 124 0.50 1.28 -5.31
C ARG A 124 0.26 0.39 -4.11
N GLU A 125 -0.91 0.52 -3.49
CA GLU A 125 -1.29 -0.32 -2.37
C GLU A 125 -2.76 -0.70 -2.54
N ASP A 126 -3.08 -1.99 -2.40
CA ASP A 126 -4.43 -2.54 -2.59
C ASP A 126 -5.10 -2.10 -3.90
N GLY A 127 -4.31 -2.01 -4.98
CA GLY A 127 -4.79 -1.58 -6.30
C GLY A 127 -4.97 -0.06 -6.45
N HIS A 128 -4.61 0.74 -5.45
CA HIS A 128 -4.75 2.20 -5.46
C HIS A 128 -3.40 2.91 -5.52
N TRP A 129 -3.33 3.94 -6.35
CA TRP A 129 -2.18 4.83 -6.45
C TRP A 129 -2.23 5.93 -5.38
N SER A 130 -1.08 6.23 -4.78
CA SER A 130 -0.91 7.38 -3.89
C SER A 130 0.46 8.05 -4.08
N LEU A 131 0.55 9.32 -3.69
CA LEU A 131 1.82 10.03 -3.53
C LEU A 131 2.47 9.63 -2.20
N THR A 132 3.79 9.55 -2.21
CA THR A 132 4.56 9.51 -0.96
C THR A 132 4.63 10.91 -0.35
N PRO A 133 4.61 11.04 0.98
CA PRO A 133 4.79 12.32 1.65
C PRO A 133 6.14 12.98 1.33
N LEU A 134 6.22 14.31 1.39
CA LEU A 134 7.43 15.09 1.10
C LEU A 134 8.60 14.75 2.03
N ASP A 135 8.31 14.34 3.27
CA ASP A 135 9.33 13.92 4.25
C ASP A 135 9.92 12.52 3.97
N GLY A 136 9.52 11.88 2.87
CA GLY A 136 10.33 10.83 2.24
C GLY A 136 10.57 9.57 3.08
N VAL A 137 9.68 9.23 4.01
CA VAL A 137 9.71 7.89 4.63
C VAL A 137 8.89 6.96 3.75
N VAL A 138 9.57 6.34 2.77
CA VAL A 138 9.12 5.08 2.20
C VAL A 138 8.75 4.16 3.38
N PRO A 139 7.52 3.62 3.49
CA PRO A 139 7.25 2.62 4.50
C PRO A 139 8.27 1.51 4.32
N LYS A 140 9.13 1.31 5.32
CA LYS A 140 10.15 0.27 5.28
C LYS A 140 9.43 -1.06 5.03
N PRO A 141 9.62 -1.73 3.89
CA PRO A 141 8.96 -3.01 3.64
C PRO A 141 9.33 -3.98 4.75
N SER A 142 8.39 -4.83 5.16
CA SER A 142 8.67 -5.86 6.16
C SER A 142 9.84 -6.73 5.68
N GLY A 143 10.97 -6.66 6.39
CA GLY A 143 12.21 -7.38 6.05
C GLY A 143 13.30 -6.56 5.34
N ALA A 144 13.11 -5.27 5.08
CA ALA A 144 14.19 -4.42 4.57
C ALA A 144 15.32 -4.25 5.61
N ALA A 145 16.56 -4.20 5.14
CA ALA A 145 17.72 -3.99 6.00
C ALA A 145 17.62 -2.66 6.76
N ASP A 146 18.06 -2.66 8.00
CA ASP A 146 18.19 -1.43 8.78
C ASP A 146 19.39 -0.61 8.27
N THR A 147 19.16 0.65 7.90
CA THR A 147 20.22 1.58 7.47
C THR A 147 20.85 2.31 8.65
N THR A 148 20.40 2.03 9.88
CA THR A 148 21.02 2.56 11.09
C THR A 148 22.48 2.14 11.16
N ARG A 149 23.38 3.13 11.21
CA ARG A 149 24.83 2.92 11.32
C ARG A 149 25.16 2.11 12.59
N PRO A 150 25.91 0.99 12.51
CA PRO A 150 26.33 0.25 13.70
C PRO A 150 27.15 1.15 14.64
N LYS A 151 26.95 0.99 15.95
CA LYS A 151 27.75 1.66 16.98
C LYS A 151 29.12 1.00 17.12
#